data_AF-A0A172XY03-F1
#
_entry.id   AF-A0A172XY03-F1
#
_cell.length_a   1.000
_cell.length_b   1.000
_cell.length_c   1.000
_cell.angle_alpha   90.00
_cell.angle_beta   90.00
_cell.angle_gamma   90.00
#
_symmetry.space_group_name_H-M   'P 1'
#
loop_
_entity.id
_entity.type
_entity.pdbx_description
1 polymer ?
#
loop_
_entity_poly.entity_id
_entity_poly.type
_entity_poly.pdbx_seq_one_letter_code
_entity_poly.pdbx_strand_id
1 'polypeptide(L)'
;MEKHQQNIELYLSSGGDPKLAARYKSPTLDNRSKLSYLLSQMNISYEKKENIHGQTLDIDRQKVDKPQKKVDLPVPDPVEPDKPKFLGLITQYPVELHSTYHDAFAIWLKLCSLKIKLNGVDPEDEASAYSFQTKMLRHIQKFDKCKRVLDHYLENKRILPTKSKNDYSNMSVLELDREKRNLAGLICRRKQTIAKMESMLPEITAPDYNRKLAAINNKIEQLEVLILDQEKILELLV
;
A
#
# COMPACT_ATOMS: atom_id res chain seq x y z
N MET A 1 1.44 16.95 -34.70
CA MET A 1 2.72 16.69 -35.40
C MET A 1 3.56 17.95 -35.51
N GLU A 2 3.00 19.07 -35.99
CA GLU A 2 3.68 20.37 -36.13
C GLU A 2 4.40 20.87 -34.88
N LYS A 3 3.77 20.78 -33.70
CA LYS A 3 4.37 21.17 -32.41
C LYS A 3 5.67 20.43 -32.07
N HIS A 4 5.83 19.19 -32.55
CA HIS A 4 7.05 18.40 -32.30
C HIS A 4 8.23 18.91 -33.14
N GLN A 5 7.96 19.28 -34.39
CA GLN A 5 8.97 19.86 -35.29
C GLN A 5 9.42 21.23 -34.78
N GLN A 6 8.48 22.06 -34.29
CA GLN A 6 8.80 23.34 -33.65
C GLN A 6 9.71 23.18 -32.42
N ASN A 7 9.48 22.16 -31.58
CA ASN A 7 10.34 21.89 -30.43
C ASN A 7 11.76 21.44 -30.83
N ILE A 8 11.90 20.73 -31.94
CA ILE A 8 13.21 20.33 -32.48
C ILE A 8 13.95 21.55 -33.01
N GLU A 9 13.29 22.40 -33.78
CA GLU A 9 13.86 23.65 -34.31
C GLU A 9 14.28 24.58 -33.17
N LEU A 10 13.44 24.72 -32.15
CA LEU A 10 13.73 25.51 -30.96
C LEU A 10 14.97 24.96 -30.22
N TYR A 11 15.05 23.64 -30.02
CA TYR A 11 16.20 22.99 -29.38
C TYR A 11 17.50 23.22 -30.15
N LEU A 12 17.47 23.10 -31.49
CA LEU A 12 18.64 23.38 -32.32
C LEU A 12 19.03 24.87 -32.31
N SER A 13 18.04 25.77 -32.37
CA SER A 13 18.27 27.22 -32.36
C SER A 13 18.92 27.71 -31.06
N SER A 14 18.63 27.03 -29.96
CA SER A 14 19.18 27.36 -28.64
C SER A 14 20.48 26.64 -28.30
N GLY A 15 21.15 26.05 -29.30
CA GLY A 15 22.48 25.43 -29.13
C GLY A 15 22.46 23.97 -28.69
N GLY A 16 21.34 23.26 -28.86
CA GLY A 16 21.23 21.84 -28.59
C GLY A 16 22.03 20.93 -29.54
N ASP A 17 22.34 19.72 -29.09
CA ASP A 17 23.17 18.78 -29.87
C ASP A 17 22.39 18.25 -31.10
N PRO A 18 22.90 18.49 -32.33
CA PRO A 18 22.24 18.06 -33.56
C PRO A 18 22.11 16.54 -33.69
N LYS A 19 23.02 15.75 -33.08
CA LYS A 19 22.91 14.28 -33.08
C LYS A 19 21.73 13.81 -32.25
N LEU A 20 21.44 14.51 -31.16
CA LEU A 20 20.36 14.17 -30.24
C LEU A 20 19.00 14.57 -30.83
N ALA A 21 18.93 15.73 -31.48
CA ALA A 21 17.76 16.15 -32.25
C ALA A 21 17.39 15.16 -33.37
N ALA A 22 18.40 14.63 -34.09
CA ALA A 22 18.18 13.64 -35.14
C ALA A 22 17.60 12.31 -34.60
N ARG A 23 17.99 11.90 -33.39
CA ARG A 23 17.46 10.70 -32.72
C ARG A 23 15.98 10.83 -32.35
N TYR A 24 15.53 12.03 -31.98
CA TYR A 24 14.15 12.30 -31.57
C TYR A 24 13.28 12.90 -32.69
N LYS A 25 13.71 12.77 -33.94
CA LYS A 25 12.99 13.31 -35.11
C LYS A 25 11.60 12.72 -35.29
N SER A 26 11.39 11.46 -34.91
CA SER A 26 10.07 10.83 -35.02
C SER A 26 9.11 11.35 -33.94
N PRO A 27 7.90 11.79 -34.30
CA PRO A 27 6.95 12.43 -33.41
C PRO A 27 6.14 11.40 -32.60
N THR A 28 6.82 10.65 -31.75
CA THR A 28 6.21 9.77 -30.75
C THR A 28 6.02 10.51 -29.42
N LEU A 29 5.10 10.03 -28.58
CA LEU A 29 4.85 10.63 -27.25
C LEU A 29 6.11 10.62 -26.37
N ASP A 30 6.87 9.52 -26.42
CA ASP A 30 8.12 9.35 -25.66
C ASP A 30 9.25 10.28 -26.16
N ASN A 31 9.37 10.47 -27.46
CA ASN A 31 10.36 11.41 -28.00
C ASN A 31 9.99 12.86 -27.68
N ARG A 32 8.69 13.17 -27.67
CA ARG A 32 8.18 14.49 -27.32
C ARG A 32 8.49 14.84 -25.86
N SER A 33 8.27 13.92 -24.92
CA SER A 33 8.59 14.15 -23.50
C SER A 33 10.10 14.32 -23.27
N LYS A 34 10.94 13.56 -23.96
CA LYS A 34 12.41 13.71 -23.91
C LYS A 34 12.88 15.08 -24.42
N LEU A 35 12.36 15.55 -25.56
CA LEU A 35 12.67 16.90 -26.06
C LEU A 35 12.16 18.00 -25.11
N SER A 36 10.97 17.82 -24.55
CA SER A 36 10.40 18.68 -23.50
C SER A 36 11.34 18.85 -22.30
N TYR A 37 11.94 17.75 -21.86
CA TYR A 37 12.87 17.75 -20.74
C TYR A 37 14.17 18.49 -21.08
N LEU A 38 14.72 18.23 -22.27
CA LEU A 38 15.94 18.91 -22.74
C LEU A 38 15.76 20.42 -22.87
N LEU A 39 14.63 20.87 -23.41
CA LEU A 39 14.30 22.30 -23.47
C LEU A 39 14.14 22.92 -22.07
N SER A 40 13.55 22.18 -21.13
CA SER A 40 13.44 22.61 -19.73
C SER A 40 14.81 22.74 -19.05
N GLN A 41 15.76 21.83 -19.33
CA GLN A 41 17.13 21.94 -18.79
C GLN A 41 17.87 23.17 -19.31
N MET A 42 17.52 23.64 -20.51
CA MET A 42 18.10 24.83 -21.12
C MET A 42 17.38 26.13 -20.71
N ASN A 43 16.43 26.08 -19.76
CA ASN A 43 15.57 27.19 -19.35
C ASN A 43 14.77 27.83 -20.51
N ILE A 44 14.52 27.06 -21.57
CA ILE A 44 13.73 27.52 -22.71
C ILE A 44 12.27 27.17 -22.42
N SER A 45 11.44 28.19 -22.25
CA SER A 45 10.01 28.04 -22.09
C SER A 45 9.37 27.61 -23.42
N TYR A 46 9.14 26.31 -23.57
CA TYR A 46 8.17 25.81 -24.55
C TYR A 46 6.78 25.85 -23.92
N GLU A 47 5.74 26.14 -24.70
CA GLU A 47 4.38 26.24 -24.20
C GLU A 47 3.88 24.90 -23.62
N LYS A 48 4.08 24.73 -22.31
CA LYS A 48 3.48 23.64 -21.54
C LYS A 48 2.05 24.03 -21.17
N LYS A 49 1.16 23.99 -22.15
CA LYS A 49 -0.29 23.98 -21.91
C LYS A 49 -0.83 22.65 -22.42
N GLU A 50 -0.95 21.69 -21.51
CA GLU A 50 -2.18 20.91 -21.24
C GLU A 50 -2.03 20.22 -19.87
N ASN A 51 -3.13 20.24 -19.12
CA ASN A 51 -3.29 19.78 -17.74
C ASN A 51 -2.64 18.42 -17.44
N ILE A 52 -1.87 18.34 -16.35
CA ILE A 52 -1.99 17.32 -15.30
C ILE A 52 -1.28 17.87 -14.04
N HIS A 53 -2.05 17.79 -12.95
CA HIS A 53 -1.78 17.89 -11.53
C HIS A 53 -0.30 17.78 -11.06
N GLY A 54 0.06 18.64 -10.08
CA GLY A 54 1.41 18.95 -9.58
C GLY A 54 2.21 17.80 -8.95
N GLN A 55 3.41 18.01 -8.42
CA GLN A 55 4.06 19.22 -7.91
C GLN A 55 5.57 19.14 -8.19
N THR A 56 6.22 20.28 -8.45
CA THR A 56 7.67 20.44 -8.24
C THR A 56 7.81 21.50 -7.13
N LEU A 57 8.50 21.13 -6.06
CA LEU A 57 8.82 22.01 -4.95
C LEU A 57 10.01 22.88 -5.37
N ASP A 58 9.80 24.19 -5.47
CA ASP A 58 10.90 25.15 -5.52
C ASP A 58 10.84 26.06 -4.29
N ILE A 59 11.91 25.97 -3.50
CA ILE A 59 12.28 26.87 -2.42
C ILE A 59 13.25 27.89 -3.04
N ASP A 60 12.87 29.16 -3.17
CA ASP A 60 13.54 30.28 -2.47
C ASP A 60 13.06 31.68 -2.95
N ARG A 61 12.89 32.57 -1.95
CA ARG A 61 13.11 34.04 -1.93
C ARG A 61 12.55 34.94 -3.04
N GLN A 62 11.58 35.80 -2.67
CA GLN A 62 11.79 37.26 -2.53
C GLN A 62 10.55 37.97 -1.95
N LYS A 63 10.80 38.95 -1.06
CA LYS A 63 9.85 39.91 -0.49
C LYS A 63 9.39 40.92 -1.55
N VAL A 64 8.09 41.24 -1.64
CA VAL A 64 7.55 42.61 -1.88
C VAL A 64 6.12 42.70 -1.31
N ASP A 65 5.78 43.89 -0.82
CA ASP A 65 4.67 44.31 0.03
C ASP A 65 3.22 44.15 -0.48
N LYS A 66 2.31 44.10 0.50
CA LYS A 66 0.82 44.10 0.49
C LYS A 66 0.21 45.26 -0.34
N PRO A 67 -1.04 45.13 -0.88
CA PRO A 67 -2.25 45.25 -0.05
C PRO A 67 -3.28 44.14 -0.26
N GLN A 68 -3.89 43.75 0.87
CA GLN A 68 -4.87 42.68 1.02
C GLN A 68 -6.17 42.99 0.27
N LYS A 69 -6.47 42.21 -0.78
CA LYS A 69 -7.86 41.91 -1.14
C LYS A 69 -8.26 40.63 -0.40
N LYS A 70 -9.20 40.73 0.54
CA LYS A 70 -9.94 39.58 1.07
C LYS A 70 -10.68 38.95 -0.11
N VAL A 71 -10.09 37.91 -0.68
CA VAL A 71 -10.81 36.95 -1.51
C VAL A 71 -11.19 35.85 -0.54
N ASP A 72 -12.49 35.67 -0.33
CA ASP A 72 -13.02 34.53 0.40
C ASP A 72 -12.57 33.27 -0.36
N LEU A 73 -11.49 32.66 0.13
CA LEU A 73 -11.07 31.33 -0.30
C LEU A 73 -12.21 30.39 0.06
N PRO A 74 -12.76 29.60 -0.89
CA PRO A 74 -13.62 28.49 -0.54
C PRO A 74 -12.84 27.63 0.45
N VAL A 75 -13.44 27.37 1.61
CA VAL A 75 -12.94 26.34 2.54
C VAL A 75 -12.73 25.10 1.67
N PRO A 76 -11.50 24.58 1.51
CA PRO A 76 -11.30 23.36 0.77
C PRO A 76 -12.15 22.31 1.47
N ASP A 77 -13.09 21.70 0.75
CA ASP A 77 -13.76 20.50 1.23
C ASP A 77 -12.69 19.56 1.81
N PRO A 78 -12.95 18.84 2.91
CA PRO A 78 -11.98 17.92 3.48
C PRO A 78 -11.57 16.94 2.38
N VAL A 79 -10.38 17.14 1.81
CA VAL A 79 -9.85 16.27 0.77
C VAL A 79 -9.57 14.96 1.48
N GLU A 80 -10.50 14.01 1.35
CA GLU A 80 -10.27 12.67 1.85
C GLU A 80 -8.99 12.15 1.21
N PRO A 81 -8.03 11.64 2.00
CA PRO A 81 -6.78 11.14 1.42
C PRO A 81 -7.11 10.05 0.42
N ASP A 82 -6.57 10.18 -0.80
CA ASP A 82 -6.74 9.19 -1.86
C ASP A 82 -6.39 7.80 -1.34
N LYS A 83 -7.31 6.85 -1.56
CA LYS A 83 -7.11 5.47 -1.10
C LYS A 83 -5.91 4.86 -1.83
N PRO A 84 -5.03 4.15 -1.11
CA PRO A 84 -3.83 3.60 -1.68
C PRO A 84 -4.16 2.53 -2.73
N LYS A 85 -3.51 2.61 -3.89
CA LYS A 85 -3.69 1.67 -5.02
C LYS A 85 -3.45 0.21 -4.63
N PHE A 86 -2.56 -0.05 -3.67
CA PHE A 86 -2.25 -1.42 -3.22
C PHE A 86 -3.42 -2.11 -2.50
N LEU A 87 -4.41 -1.36 -2.01
CA LEU A 87 -5.57 -1.93 -1.32
C LEU A 87 -6.69 -2.28 -2.31
N GLY A 88 -6.59 -1.84 -3.57
CA GLY A 88 -7.64 -2.03 -4.57
C GLY A 88 -8.91 -1.22 -4.29
N LEU A 89 -9.92 -1.44 -5.13
CA LEU A 89 -11.24 -0.81 -4.98
C LEU A 89 -12.07 -1.62 -3.99
N ILE A 90 -12.79 -0.94 -3.09
CA ILE A 90 -13.67 -1.61 -2.11
C ILE A 90 -14.72 -2.51 -2.79
N THR A 91 -15.15 -2.17 -4.01
CA THR A 91 -16.10 -2.94 -4.82
C THR A 91 -15.59 -4.31 -5.25
N GLN A 92 -14.28 -4.56 -5.17
CA GLN A 92 -13.68 -5.86 -5.44
C GLN A 92 -13.91 -6.85 -4.30
N TYR A 93 -14.29 -6.36 -3.11
CA TYR A 93 -14.46 -7.15 -1.90
C TYR A 93 -15.94 -7.32 -1.53
N PRO A 94 -16.31 -8.47 -0.93
CA PRO A 94 -17.64 -8.69 -0.38
C PRO A 94 -17.86 -7.81 0.84
N VAL A 95 -19.11 -7.52 1.17
CA VAL A 95 -19.51 -6.64 2.28
C VAL A 95 -18.89 -7.09 3.61
N GLU A 96 -18.75 -8.38 3.82
CA GLU A 96 -18.13 -8.97 5.01
C GLU A 96 -16.68 -8.51 5.24
N LEU A 97 -15.95 -8.21 4.16
CA LEU A 97 -14.55 -7.74 4.21
C LEU A 97 -14.42 -6.22 4.19
N HIS A 98 -15.53 -5.46 4.05
CA HIS A 98 -15.47 -3.99 4.01
C HIS A 98 -14.95 -3.39 5.32
N SER A 99 -15.29 -3.99 6.46
CA SER A 99 -14.72 -3.59 7.76
C SER A 99 -13.19 -3.77 7.76
N THR A 100 -12.70 -4.94 7.32
CA THR A 100 -11.26 -5.22 7.25
C THR A 100 -10.53 -4.30 6.28
N TYR A 101 -11.16 -3.97 5.15
CA TYR A 101 -10.66 -2.98 4.20
C TYR A 101 -10.51 -1.60 4.84
N HIS A 102 -11.56 -1.14 5.54
CA HIS A 102 -11.53 0.13 6.26
C HIS A 102 -10.45 0.15 7.34
N ASP A 103 -10.32 -0.93 8.11
CA ASP A 103 -9.29 -1.07 9.14
C ASP A 103 -7.88 -1.00 8.55
N ALA A 104 -7.63 -1.70 7.44
CA ALA A 104 -6.35 -1.64 6.74
C ALA A 104 -6.01 -0.21 6.28
N PHE A 105 -6.98 0.50 5.71
CA PHE A 105 -6.80 1.89 5.29
C PHE A 105 -6.54 2.82 6.49
N ALA A 106 -7.30 2.68 7.57
CA ALA A 106 -7.11 3.47 8.78
C ALA A 106 -5.74 3.21 9.44
N ILE A 107 -5.27 1.96 9.44
CA ILE A 107 -3.93 1.61 9.94
C ILE A 107 -2.85 2.22 9.05
N TRP A 108 -3.03 2.19 7.73
CA TRP A 108 -2.10 2.82 6.80
C TRP A 108 -1.98 4.34 7.03
N LEU A 109 -3.11 5.04 7.20
CA LEU A 109 -3.09 6.48 7.54
C LEU A 109 -2.34 6.75 8.85
N LYS A 110 -2.53 5.89 9.87
CA LYS A 110 -1.78 5.97 11.13
C LYS A 110 -0.28 5.76 10.92
N LEU A 111 0.11 4.81 10.07
CA LEU A 111 1.52 4.59 9.72
C LEU A 111 2.14 5.80 9.01
N CYS A 112 1.45 6.38 8.03
CA CYS A 112 1.88 7.62 7.37
C CYS A 112 2.04 8.76 8.39
N SER A 113 1.06 8.94 9.28
CA SER A 113 1.11 9.93 10.35
C SER A 113 2.31 9.72 11.29
N LEU A 114 2.60 8.46 11.65
CA LEU A 114 3.75 8.12 12.50
C LEU A 114 5.07 8.33 11.77
N LYS A 115 5.14 8.03 10.46
CA LYS A 115 6.34 8.26 9.66
C LYS A 115 6.66 9.76 9.55
N ILE A 116 5.65 10.60 9.37
CA ILE A 116 5.83 12.07 9.38
C ILE A 116 6.35 12.53 10.73
N LYS A 117 5.76 12.04 11.84
CA LYS A 117 6.24 12.36 13.20
C LYS A 117 7.69 11.91 13.41
N LEU A 118 8.04 10.70 12.99
CA LEU A 118 9.39 10.16 13.11
C LEU A 118 10.41 11.00 12.33
N ASN A 119 10.06 11.50 11.15
CA ASN A 119 10.94 12.37 10.36
C ASN A 119 11.19 13.74 11.03
N GLY A 120 10.33 14.17 11.95
CA GLY A 120 10.49 15.42 12.70
C GLY A 120 11.20 15.24 14.04
N VAL A 121 11.63 14.03 14.40
CA VAL A 121 12.40 13.78 15.62
C VAL A 121 13.85 14.18 15.38
N ASP A 122 14.47 14.79 16.38
CA ASP A 122 15.89 15.11 16.36
C ASP A 122 16.74 13.81 16.25
N PRO A 123 17.78 13.77 15.41
CA PRO A 123 18.65 12.59 15.30
C PRO A 123 19.22 12.08 16.62
N GLU A 124 19.41 12.96 17.61
CA GLU A 124 19.96 12.62 18.93
C GLU A 124 18.89 12.12 19.91
N ASP A 125 17.59 12.33 19.63
CA ASP A 125 16.49 11.81 20.46
C ASP A 125 16.12 10.37 20.07
N GLU A 126 17.02 9.45 20.41
CA GLU A 126 16.86 8.02 20.17
C GLU A 126 15.63 7.44 20.87
N ALA A 127 15.29 7.95 22.06
CA ALA A 127 14.18 7.42 22.86
C ALA A 127 12.83 7.66 22.18
N SER A 128 12.60 8.88 21.67
CA SER A 128 11.39 9.19 20.90
C SER A 128 11.35 8.42 19.58
N ALA A 129 12.48 8.34 18.87
CA ALA A 129 12.59 7.59 17.63
C ALA A 129 12.23 6.11 17.82
N TYR A 130 12.81 5.47 18.85
CA TYR A 130 12.53 4.07 19.20
C TYR A 130 11.05 3.84 19.56
N SER A 131 10.44 4.77 20.30
CA SER A 131 9.01 4.72 20.65
C SER A 131 8.12 4.75 19.41
N PHE A 132 8.39 5.65 18.46
CA PHE A 132 7.65 5.70 17.20
C PHE A 132 7.87 4.47 16.34
N GLN A 133 9.12 4.00 16.19
CA GLN A 133 9.43 2.78 15.46
C GLN A 133 8.70 1.55 16.03
N THR A 134 8.68 1.42 17.36
CA THR A 134 7.95 0.34 18.04
C THR A 134 6.44 0.41 17.77
N LYS A 135 5.85 1.62 17.82
CA LYS A 135 4.43 1.82 17.48
C LYS A 135 4.16 1.49 16.01
N MET A 136 5.03 1.92 15.11
CA MET A 136 4.95 1.59 13.68
C MET A 136 5.00 0.08 13.45
N LEU A 137 5.92 -0.63 14.10
CA LEU A 137 6.01 -2.09 13.98
C LEU A 137 4.70 -2.79 14.37
N ARG A 138 4.09 -2.39 15.48
CA ARG A 138 2.77 -2.91 15.91
C ARG A 138 1.68 -2.63 14.88
N HIS A 139 1.69 -1.45 14.26
CA HIS A 139 0.73 -1.11 13.21
C HIS A 139 0.98 -1.88 11.91
N ILE A 140 2.24 -2.08 11.50
CA ILE A 140 2.61 -2.89 10.34
C ILE A 140 2.10 -4.31 10.53
N GLN A 141 2.34 -4.93 11.69
CA GLN A 141 1.84 -6.28 11.98
C GLN A 141 0.31 -6.38 11.86
N LYS A 142 -0.43 -5.37 12.34
CA LYS A 142 -1.90 -5.33 12.19
C LYS A 142 -2.31 -5.12 10.72
N PHE A 143 -1.61 -4.26 10.01
CA PHE A 143 -1.83 -4.02 8.59
C PHE A 143 -1.62 -5.30 7.76
N ASP A 144 -0.52 -6.02 8.00
CA ASP A 144 -0.20 -7.27 7.31
C ASP A 144 -1.27 -8.34 7.53
N LYS A 145 -1.84 -8.42 8.73
CA LYS A 145 -2.99 -9.30 9.01
C LYS A 145 -4.20 -8.95 8.14
N CYS A 146 -4.61 -7.67 8.13
CA CYS A 146 -5.74 -7.23 7.30
C CYS A 146 -5.47 -7.45 5.82
N LYS A 147 -4.26 -7.12 5.35
CA LYS A 147 -3.85 -7.24 3.96
C LYS A 147 -3.85 -8.70 3.51
N ARG A 148 -3.34 -9.62 4.33
CA ARG A 148 -3.38 -11.07 4.07
C ARG A 148 -4.80 -11.60 3.87
N VAL A 149 -5.77 -11.14 4.67
CA VAL A 149 -7.18 -11.52 4.52
C VAL A 149 -7.74 -11.03 3.17
N LEU A 150 -7.47 -9.78 2.83
CA LEU A 150 -7.91 -9.19 1.57
C LEU A 150 -7.26 -9.86 0.35
N ASP A 151 -5.96 -10.13 0.40
CA ASP A 151 -5.21 -10.76 -0.69
C ASP A 151 -5.64 -12.21 -0.90
N HIS A 152 -5.85 -12.97 0.19
CA HIS A 152 -6.38 -14.33 0.08
C HIS A 152 -7.73 -14.35 -0.65
N TYR A 153 -8.61 -13.38 -0.39
CA TYR A 153 -9.88 -13.27 -1.12
C TYR A 153 -9.66 -12.91 -2.59
N LEU A 154 -8.76 -11.98 -2.91
CA LEU A 154 -8.49 -11.62 -4.30
C LEU A 154 -8.00 -12.81 -5.12
N GLU A 155 -7.14 -13.64 -4.54
CA GLU A 155 -6.54 -14.82 -5.17
C GLU A 155 -7.52 -16.00 -5.25
N ASN A 156 -8.19 -16.32 -4.14
CA ASN A 156 -8.94 -17.58 -4.01
C ASN A 156 -10.46 -17.40 -4.07
N LYS A 157 -10.96 -16.16 -4.04
CA LYS A 157 -12.40 -15.80 -3.93
C LYS A 157 -13.08 -16.45 -2.73
N ARG A 158 -12.31 -16.64 -1.65
CA ARG A 158 -12.75 -17.25 -0.38
C ARG A 158 -12.42 -16.34 0.77
N ILE A 159 -13.32 -16.28 1.75
CA ILE A 159 -13.22 -15.36 2.88
C ILE A 159 -12.51 -16.07 4.01
N LEU A 160 -11.36 -15.53 4.43
CA LEU A 160 -10.72 -15.99 5.65
C LEU A 160 -11.54 -15.53 6.87
N PRO A 161 -11.66 -16.38 7.90
CA PRO A 161 -12.25 -15.94 9.16
C PRO A 161 -11.49 -14.73 9.71
N THR A 162 -12.22 -13.76 10.25
CA THR A 162 -11.66 -12.51 10.81
C THR A 162 -11.78 -12.44 12.33
N LYS A 163 -12.58 -13.32 12.94
CA LYS A 163 -12.82 -13.38 14.38
C LYS A 163 -12.81 -14.83 14.87
N SER A 164 -12.37 -15.02 16.11
CA SER A 164 -12.50 -16.29 16.84
C SER A 164 -13.96 -16.73 16.86
N LYS A 165 -14.21 -18.03 16.65
CA LYS A 165 -15.55 -18.61 16.80
C LYS A 165 -15.84 -18.98 18.25
N ASN A 166 -14.80 -19.28 19.01
CA ASN A 166 -14.90 -19.77 20.37
C ASN A 166 -14.86 -18.60 21.35
N ASP A 167 -15.73 -18.66 22.37
CA ASP A 167 -15.71 -17.75 23.50
C ASP A 167 -14.87 -18.37 24.63
N TYR A 168 -13.76 -17.70 24.95
CA TYR A 168 -12.79 -18.13 25.96
C TYR A 168 -12.95 -17.37 27.29
N SER A 169 -13.92 -16.45 27.39
CA SER A 169 -14.07 -15.57 28.55
C SER A 169 -14.39 -16.26 29.87
N ASN A 170 -14.95 -17.48 29.83
CA ASN A 170 -15.33 -18.24 31.03
C ASN A 170 -14.26 -19.21 31.54
N MET A 171 -13.13 -19.35 30.83
CA MET A 171 -12.09 -20.31 31.20
C MET A 171 -11.17 -19.76 32.29
N SER A 172 -10.68 -20.63 33.17
CA SER A 172 -9.66 -20.29 34.16
C SER A 172 -8.30 -20.00 33.49
N VAL A 173 -7.44 -19.19 34.13
CA VAL A 173 -6.09 -18.87 33.64
C VAL A 173 -5.28 -20.13 33.31
N LEU A 174 -5.39 -21.18 34.14
CA LEU A 174 -4.71 -22.45 33.90
C LEU A 174 -5.27 -23.20 32.69
N GLU A 175 -6.57 -23.12 32.47
CA GLU A 175 -7.24 -23.72 31.32
C GLU A 175 -6.89 -22.98 30.03
N LEU A 176 -6.83 -21.64 30.07
CA LEU A 176 -6.37 -20.78 28.98
C LEU A 176 -4.92 -21.10 28.58
N ASP A 177 -4.01 -21.26 29.55
CA ASP A 177 -2.62 -21.63 29.25
C ASP A 177 -2.51 -23.03 28.63
N ARG A 178 -3.27 -24.01 29.16
CA ARG A 178 -3.34 -25.35 28.59
C ARG A 178 -3.84 -25.31 27.14
N GLU A 179 -4.91 -24.56 26.90
CA GLU A 179 -5.51 -24.47 25.58
C GLU A 179 -4.62 -23.73 24.58
N LYS A 180 -3.95 -22.66 25.02
CA LYS A 180 -2.89 -21.99 24.22
C LYS A 180 -1.81 -22.97 23.77
N ARG A 181 -1.33 -23.84 24.66
CA ARG A 181 -0.32 -24.87 24.32
C ARG A 181 -0.88 -25.91 23.34
N ASN A 182 -2.12 -26.34 23.51
CA ASN A 182 -2.80 -27.23 22.57
C ASN A 182 -2.89 -26.60 21.17
N LEU A 183 -3.38 -25.35 21.09
CA LEU A 183 -3.50 -24.59 19.85
C LEU A 183 -2.15 -24.41 19.17
N ALA A 184 -1.07 -24.11 19.91
CA ALA A 184 0.27 -24.01 19.33
C ALA A 184 0.70 -25.30 18.62
N GLY A 185 0.44 -26.47 19.24
CA GLY A 185 0.68 -27.77 18.62
C GLY A 185 -0.17 -28.01 17.38
N LEU A 186 -1.46 -27.66 17.42
CA LEU A 186 -2.38 -27.80 16.29
C LEU A 186 -1.99 -26.90 15.11
N ILE A 187 -1.64 -25.64 15.38
CA ILE A 187 -1.16 -24.66 14.40
C ILE A 187 0.09 -25.19 13.71
N CYS A 188 1.06 -25.68 14.48
CA CYS A 188 2.31 -26.23 13.94
C CYS A 188 2.04 -27.41 12.98
N ARG A 189 1.28 -28.41 13.44
CA ARG A 189 0.90 -29.58 12.61
C ARG A 189 0.11 -29.17 11.36
N ARG A 190 -0.77 -28.17 11.50
CA ARG A 190 -1.58 -27.67 10.38
C ARG A 190 -0.73 -26.99 9.33
N LYS A 191 0.22 -26.13 9.73
CA LYS A 191 1.19 -25.49 8.82
C LYS A 191 2.01 -26.55 8.06
N GLN A 192 2.50 -27.57 8.75
CA GLN A 192 3.22 -28.68 8.12
C GLN A 192 2.35 -29.44 7.12
N THR A 193 1.08 -29.68 7.45
CA THR A 193 0.13 -30.35 6.54
C THR A 193 -0.12 -29.52 5.29
N ILE A 194 -0.33 -28.20 5.43
CA ILE A 194 -0.53 -27.28 4.30
C ILE A 194 0.71 -27.29 3.40
N ALA A 195 1.91 -27.11 3.97
CA ALA A 195 3.16 -27.12 3.21
C ALA A 195 3.37 -28.44 2.45
N LYS A 196 3.01 -29.58 3.06
CA LYS A 196 3.05 -30.88 2.39
C LYS A 196 2.01 -31.00 1.26
N MET A 197 0.83 -30.44 1.43
CA MET A 197 -0.21 -30.46 0.39
C MET A 197 0.14 -29.53 -0.77
N GLU A 198 0.73 -28.37 -0.48
CA GLU A 198 1.24 -27.41 -1.48
C GLU A 198 2.37 -28.02 -2.32
N SER A 199 3.30 -28.75 -1.70
CA SER A 199 4.37 -29.43 -2.45
C SER A 199 3.89 -30.60 -3.31
N MET A 200 2.72 -31.16 -2.99
CA MET A 200 2.05 -32.23 -3.77
C MET A 200 0.99 -31.69 -4.74
N LEU A 201 0.89 -30.36 -4.88
CA LEU A 201 -0.06 -29.74 -5.79
C LEU A 201 0.39 -30.00 -7.25
N PRO A 202 -0.47 -30.57 -8.10
CA PRO A 202 -0.14 -30.84 -9.49
C PRO A 202 -0.08 -29.54 -10.29
N GLU A 203 0.34 -29.62 -11.55
CA GLU A 203 0.30 -28.48 -12.47
C GLU A 203 -1.14 -27.99 -12.70
N ILE A 204 -1.29 -26.71 -13.05
CA ILE A 204 -2.59 -26.03 -13.24
C ILE A 204 -3.45 -26.73 -14.29
N THR A 205 -2.83 -27.36 -15.29
CA THR A 205 -3.49 -28.08 -16.39
C THR A 205 -4.12 -29.40 -15.95
N ALA A 206 -3.74 -29.94 -14.79
CA ALA A 206 -4.24 -31.24 -14.32
C ALA A 206 -5.71 -31.15 -13.89
N PRO A 207 -6.54 -32.18 -14.17
CA PRO A 207 -7.97 -32.17 -13.84
C PRO A 207 -8.25 -32.05 -12.34
N ASP A 208 -7.37 -32.61 -11.50
CA ASP A 208 -7.51 -32.59 -10.03
C ASP A 208 -6.96 -31.33 -9.36
N TYR A 209 -6.38 -30.38 -10.12
CA TYR A 209 -5.74 -29.19 -9.58
C TYR A 209 -6.69 -28.39 -8.69
N ASN A 210 -7.85 -28.02 -9.22
CA ASN A 210 -8.85 -27.19 -8.52
C ASN A 210 -9.36 -27.88 -7.25
N ARG A 211 -9.54 -29.21 -7.29
CA ARG A 211 -9.99 -29.99 -6.12
C ARG A 211 -8.94 -29.98 -5.02
N LYS A 212 -7.66 -30.17 -5.37
CA LYS A 212 -6.55 -30.13 -4.40
C LYS A 212 -6.32 -28.71 -3.87
N LEU A 213 -6.40 -27.69 -4.71
CA LEU A 213 -6.32 -26.28 -4.30
C LEU A 213 -7.44 -25.92 -3.32
N ALA A 214 -8.68 -26.31 -3.61
CA ALA A 214 -9.81 -26.10 -2.69
C ALA A 214 -9.59 -26.82 -1.35
N ALA A 215 -9.01 -28.02 -1.36
CA ALA A 215 -8.65 -28.74 -0.14
C ALA A 215 -7.56 -28.01 0.66
N ILE A 216 -6.54 -27.44 0.01
CA ILE A 216 -5.51 -26.60 0.66
C ILE A 216 -6.16 -25.36 1.27
N ASN A 217 -6.99 -24.65 0.51
CA ASN A 217 -7.67 -23.45 0.99
C ASN A 217 -8.57 -23.73 2.21
N ASN A 218 -9.30 -24.85 2.22
CA ASN A 218 -10.05 -25.28 3.41
C ASN A 218 -9.13 -25.47 4.64
N LYS A 219 -7.89 -25.93 4.44
CA LYS A 219 -6.92 -26.11 5.52
C LYS A 219 -6.34 -24.78 5.97
N ILE A 220 -6.14 -23.82 5.06
CA ILE A 220 -5.72 -22.45 5.37
C ILE A 220 -6.80 -21.73 6.19
N GLU A 221 -8.06 -21.84 5.80
CA GLU A 221 -9.19 -21.30 6.58
C GLU A 221 -9.23 -21.90 8.00
N GLN A 222 -9.03 -23.21 8.12
CA GLN A 222 -8.96 -23.88 9.44
C GLN A 222 -7.74 -23.42 10.25
N LEU A 223 -6.59 -23.21 9.60
CA LEU A 223 -5.40 -22.66 10.25
C LEU A 223 -5.69 -21.26 10.81
N GLU A 224 -6.39 -20.43 10.04
CA GLU A 224 -6.72 -19.06 10.45
C GLU A 224 -7.63 -19.04 11.68
N VAL A 225 -8.64 -19.92 11.74
CA VAL A 225 -9.47 -20.07 12.94
C VAL A 225 -8.61 -20.38 14.17
N LEU A 226 -7.67 -21.33 14.07
CA LEU A 226 -6.80 -21.69 15.18
C LEU A 226 -5.89 -20.53 15.62
N ILE A 227 -5.42 -19.72 14.67
CA ILE A 227 -4.60 -18.52 14.96
C ILE A 227 -5.46 -17.49 15.70
N LEU A 228 -6.68 -17.22 15.23
CA LEU A 228 -7.58 -16.26 15.86
C LEU A 228 -8.00 -16.70 17.27
N ASP A 229 -8.24 -17.99 17.46
CA ASP A 229 -8.52 -18.57 18.78
C ASP A 229 -7.32 -18.36 19.72
N GLN A 230 -6.09 -18.60 19.24
CA GLN A 230 -4.87 -18.37 20.03
C GLN A 230 -4.67 -16.89 20.37
N GLU A 231 -4.92 -15.99 19.42
CA GLU A 231 -4.85 -14.54 19.64
C GLU A 231 -5.86 -14.11 20.69
N LYS A 232 -7.08 -14.67 20.67
CA LYS A 232 -8.11 -14.36 21.65
C LYS A 232 -7.72 -14.80 23.05
N ILE A 233 -7.14 -15.99 23.19
CA ILE A 233 -6.61 -16.47 24.47
C ILE A 233 -5.48 -15.55 24.97
N LEU A 234 -4.59 -15.12 24.09
CA LEU A 234 -3.51 -14.19 24.45
C LEU A 234 -4.06 -12.85 24.95
N GLU A 235 -5.13 -12.32 24.35
CA GLU A 235 -5.79 -11.10 24.82
C GLU A 235 -6.38 -11.25 26.24
N LEU A 236 -6.86 -12.43 26.61
CA LEU A 236 -7.44 -12.70 27.93
C LEU A 236 -6.40 -12.99 29.02
N LEU A 237 -5.18 -13.36 28.63
CA LEU A 237 -4.08 -13.63 29.55
C LEU A 237 -3.26 -12.37 29.92
N VAL A 238 -3.49 -11.26 29.22
CA VAL A 238 -2.86 -9.94 29.48
C VAL A 238 -3.68 -9.16 30.50
#